data_AF-A0A818IDN6-F1
#
_entry.id   AF-A0A818IDN6-F1
#
_cell.length_a   1.000
_cell.length_b   1.000
_cell.length_c   1.000
_cell.angle_alpha   90.00
_cell.angle_beta   90.00
_cell.angle_gamma   90.00
#
_symmetry.space_group_name_H-M   'P 1'
#
loop_
_entity.id
_entity.type
_entity.pdbx_description
1 polymer ?
#
loop_
_entity_poly.entity_id
_entity_poly.type
_entity_poly.pdbx_seq_one_letter_code
_entity_poly.pdbx_strand_id
1 'polypeptide(L)'
;MNRFDKICKIRYFASLYTDALAFTLFILASLDRLLEAQRLPALRRWGGRVKLAYKLVFACTILCFLISCHRLILYSTSTGHCLAQAGIYATFDNYFESVVSGICPPIIILIQTISTNVEHNKPTPNLTFLRKTDKQLTIMLIWQTFVAIPAFIPYAALLIYSSISTNWSKSDEWLASENIVAETIRLLSYTFFSTQFYVLIISSHGIRKQVLNIFIKRYTIHPTT
;
A
#
# COMPACT_ATOMS: atom_id res chain seq x y z
N MET A 1 25.14 20.70 -8.43
CA MET A 1 24.01 20.15 -7.65
C MET A 1 24.53 19.72 -6.29
N ASN A 2 24.04 20.34 -5.21
CA ASN A 2 24.48 20.06 -3.84
C ASN A 2 24.20 18.61 -3.44
N ARG A 3 25.05 18.01 -2.61
CA ARG A 3 24.86 16.64 -2.11
C ARG A 3 23.52 16.46 -1.40
N PHE A 4 23.08 17.48 -0.65
CA PHE A 4 21.79 17.50 0.03
C PHE A 4 20.61 17.45 -0.94
N ASP A 5 20.68 18.15 -2.06
CA ASP A 5 19.66 18.16 -3.11
C ASP A 5 19.47 16.77 -3.74
N LYS A 6 20.58 16.07 -4.01
CA LYS A 6 20.56 14.68 -4.50
C LYS A 6 19.87 13.74 -3.52
N ILE A 7 20.21 13.82 -2.24
CA ILE A 7 19.65 12.95 -1.19
C ILE A 7 18.15 13.22 -1.01
N CYS A 8 17.77 14.51 -1.00
CA CYS A 8 16.39 14.97 -0.98
C CYS A 8 15.56 14.32 -2.10
N LYS A 9 15.98 14.49 -3.36
CA LYS A 9 15.31 13.92 -4.53
C LYS A 9 15.19 12.40 -4.46
N ILE A 10 16.28 11.70 -4.14
CA ILE A 10 16.29 10.24 -4.05
C ILE A 10 15.35 9.75 -2.94
N ARG A 11 15.33 10.41 -1.78
CA ARG A 11 14.45 10.03 -0.66
C ARG A 11 12.98 10.11 -1.04
N TYR A 12 12.54 11.24 -1.60
CA TYR A 12 11.13 11.43 -1.96
C TYR A 12 10.69 10.59 -3.15
N PHE A 13 11.58 10.40 -4.13
CA PHE A 13 11.38 9.43 -5.21
C PHE A 13 11.22 8.02 -4.65
N ALA A 14 12.16 7.57 -3.81
CA ALA A 14 12.15 6.23 -3.26
C ALA A 14 10.89 5.98 -2.44
N SER A 15 10.50 6.91 -1.57
CA SER A 15 9.27 6.81 -0.78
C SER A 15 8.04 6.63 -1.67
N LEU A 16 7.81 7.56 -2.61
CA LEU A 16 6.64 7.48 -3.49
C LEU A 16 6.66 6.21 -4.35
N TYR A 17 7.83 5.83 -4.86
CA TYR A 17 7.99 4.64 -5.70
C TYR A 17 7.71 3.37 -4.91
N THR A 18 8.27 3.22 -3.70
CA THR A 18 8.04 2.03 -2.87
C THR A 18 6.60 1.94 -2.41
N ASP A 19 5.97 3.07 -2.06
CA ASP A 19 4.57 3.10 -1.61
C ASP A 19 3.63 2.72 -2.75
N ALA A 20 3.82 3.34 -3.93
CA ALA A 20 3.04 3.04 -5.12
C ALA A 20 3.23 1.58 -5.59
N LEU A 21 4.47 1.08 -5.55
CA LEU A 21 4.77 -0.30 -5.93
C LEU A 21 4.15 -1.29 -4.94
N ALA A 22 4.33 -1.08 -3.63
CA ALA A 22 3.76 -1.94 -2.60
C ALA A 22 2.24 -2.01 -2.72
N PHE A 23 1.59 -0.86 -2.90
CA PHE A 23 0.16 -0.78 -3.07
C PHE A 23 -0.32 -1.44 -4.38
N THR A 24 0.37 -1.21 -5.50
CA THR A 24 0.01 -1.83 -6.79
C THR A 24 0.17 -3.35 -6.76
N LEU A 25 1.26 -3.85 -6.18
CA LEU A 25 1.47 -5.29 -6.00
C LEU A 25 0.41 -5.91 -5.07
N PHE A 26 0.03 -5.17 -4.03
CA PHE A 26 -1.08 -5.57 -3.17
C PHE A 26 -2.39 -5.70 -3.95
N ILE A 27 -2.75 -4.70 -4.77
CA ILE A 27 -3.95 -4.77 -5.62
C ILE A 27 -3.89 -5.98 -6.55
N LEU A 28 -2.75 -6.18 -7.24
CA LEU A 28 -2.57 -7.32 -8.14
C LEU A 28 -2.74 -8.65 -7.41
N ALA A 29 -2.17 -8.80 -6.22
CA ALA A 29 -2.31 -10.01 -5.41
C ALA A 29 -3.76 -10.24 -4.96
N SER A 30 -4.47 -9.18 -4.59
CA SER A 30 -5.89 -9.26 -4.22
C SER A 30 -6.78 -9.57 -5.43
N LEU A 31 -6.49 -9.01 -6.60
CA LEU A 31 -7.18 -9.31 -7.85
C LEU A 31 -6.94 -10.75 -8.29
N ASP A 32 -5.71 -11.24 -8.19
CA ASP A 32 -5.36 -12.63 -8.51
C ASP A 32 -6.21 -13.62 -7.68
N ARG A 33 -6.29 -13.38 -6.37
CA ARG A 33 -7.13 -14.19 -5.47
C ARG A 33 -8.62 -14.03 -5.74
N LEU A 34 -9.09 -12.82 -6.09
CA LEU A 34 -10.48 -12.59 -6.47
C LEU A 34 -10.83 -13.37 -7.75
N LEU A 35 -9.92 -13.40 -8.74
CA LEU A 35 -10.06 -14.16 -9.97
C LEU A 35 -10.04 -15.67 -9.73
N GLU A 36 -9.21 -16.14 -8.80
CA GLU A 36 -9.17 -17.54 -8.38
C GLU A 36 -10.48 -17.98 -7.71
N ALA A 37 -11.09 -17.09 -6.92
CA ALA A 37 -12.39 -17.30 -6.29
C ALA A 37 -13.58 -17.25 -7.27
N GLN A 38 -13.41 -16.72 -8.50
CA GLN A 38 -14.49 -16.68 -9.48
C GLN A 38 -14.91 -18.07 -9.94
N ARG A 39 -16.22 -18.28 -10.08
CA ARG A 39 -16.81 -19.54 -10.57
C ARG A 39 -16.46 -19.85 -12.02
N LEU A 40 -16.29 -18.81 -12.85
CA LEU A 40 -16.06 -18.97 -14.28
C LEU A 40 -14.67 -19.58 -14.54
N PRO A 41 -14.59 -20.79 -15.14
CA PRO A 41 -13.30 -21.46 -15.38
C PRO A 41 -12.35 -20.68 -16.31
N ALA A 42 -12.88 -19.76 -17.12
CA ALA A 42 -12.08 -18.88 -17.95
C ALA A 42 -11.33 -17.82 -17.12
N LEU A 43 -12.01 -17.19 -16.14
CA LEU A 43 -11.42 -16.18 -15.24
C LEU A 43 -10.46 -16.80 -14.24
N ARG A 44 -10.81 -17.96 -13.67
CA ARG A 44 -9.92 -18.72 -12.77
C ARG A 44 -8.64 -19.17 -13.46
N ARG A 45 -8.71 -19.53 -14.75
CA ARG A 45 -7.53 -19.85 -15.58
C ARG A 45 -6.61 -18.65 -15.80
N TRP A 46 -7.07 -17.43 -15.53
CA TRP A 46 -6.29 -16.22 -15.67
C TRP A 46 -5.34 -16.04 -14.49
N GLY A 47 -5.83 -16.21 -13.25
CA GLY A 47 -5.00 -16.13 -12.03
C GLY A 47 -3.90 -17.20 -11.97
N GLY A 48 -4.18 -18.41 -12.47
CA GLY A 48 -3.18 -19.49 -12.51
C GLY A 48 -2.00 -19.31 -13.48
N ARG A 49 -1.96 -18.22 -14.29
CA ARG A 49 -0.92 -18.01 -15.30
C ARG A 49 0.27 -17.25 -14.73
N VAL A 50 1.22 -17.97 -14.16
CA VAL A 50 2.47 -17.42 -13.59
C VAL A 50 3.22 -16.51 -14.59
N LYS A 51 3.29 -16.88 -15.88
CA LYS A 51 3.93 -16.05 -16.92
C LYS A 51 3.24 -14.70 -17.11
N LEU A 52 1.92 -14.64 -16.97
CA LEU A 52 1.15 -13.39 -17.07
C LEU A 52 1.38 -12.55 -15.81
N ALA A 53 1.37 -13.17 -14.62
CA ALA A 53 1.66 -12.49 -13.37
C ALA A 53 3.03 -11.77 -13.40
N TYR A 54 4.09 -12.43 -13.87
CA TYR A 54 5.40 -11.79 -14.03
C TYR A 54 5.38 -10.59 -14.98
N LYS A 55 4.67 -10.68 -16.11
CA LYS A 55 4.53 -9.58 -17.07
C LYS A 55 3.78 -8.39 -16.46
N LEU A 56 2.70 -8.65 -15.73
CA LEU A 56 1.91 -7.62 -15.05
C LEU A 56 2.72 -6.94 -13.95
N VAL A 57 3.40 -7.72 -13.11
CA VAL A 57 4.30 -7.19 -12.07
C VAL A 57 5.36 -6.28 -12.70
N PHE A 58 6.05 -6.75 -13.74
CA PHE A 58 7.06 -5.95 -14.44
C PHE A 58 6.49 -4.66 -15.05
N ALA A 59 5.35 -4.75 -15.73
CA ALA A 59 4.68 -3.59 -16.31
C ALA A 59 4.26 -2.56 -15.24
N CYS A 60 3.71 -3.02 -14.12
CA CYS A 60 3.36 -2.17 -12.98
C CYS A 60 4.60 -1.54 -12.34
N THR A 61 5.71 -2.27 -12.19
CA THR A 61 6.97 -1.72 -11.70
C THR A 61 7.47 -0.56 -12.57
N ILE A 62 7.44 -0.72 -13.90
CA ILE A 62 7.80 0.36 -14.84
C ILE A 62 6.83 1.53 -14.71
N LEU A 63 5.52 1.27 -14.65
CA LEU A 63 4.51 2.33 -14.53
C LEU A 63 4.70 3.14 -13.23
N CYS A 64 4.88 2.47 -12.09
CA CYS A 64 5.17 3.12 -10.81
C CYS A 64 6.46 3.94 -10.90
N PHE A 65 7.51 3.42 -11.55
CA PHE A 65 8.77 4.14 -11.73
C PHE A 65 8.54 5.44 -12.52
N LEU A 66 7.86 5.37 -13.66
CA LEU A 66 7.56 6.53 -14.51
C LEU A 66 6.72 7.57 -13.78
N ILE A 67 5.70 7.13 -13.04
CA ILE A 67 4.85 8.01 -12.23
C ILE A 67 5.69 8.70 -11.16
N SER A 68 6.60 8.01 -10.48
CA SER A 68 7.41 8.59 -9.40
C SER A 68 8.57 9.46 -9.90
N CYS A 69 9.02 9.29 -11.16
CA CYS A 69 10.19 9.98 -11.72
C CYS A 69 10.14 11.51 -11.63
N HIS A 70 8.94 12.08 -11.69
CA HIS A 70 8.77 13.54 -11.66
C HIS A 70 9.34 14.19 -10.37
N ARG A 71 9.34 13.48 -9.23
CA ARG A 71 9.94 13.94 -7.97
C ARG A 71 11.48 14.06 -8.03
N LEU A 72 12.16 13.30 -8.89
CA LEU A 72 13.61 13.44 -9.08
C LEU A 72 13.99 14.77 -9.74
N ILE A 73 13.08 15.35 -10.51
CA ILE A 73 13.34 16.56 -11.30
C ILE A 73 12.86 17.80 -10.53
N LEU A 74 11.66 17.73 -9.93
CA LEU A 74 10.92 18.90 -9.47
C LEU A 74 11.02 19.17 -7.95
N TYR A 75 11.78 18.36 -7.19
CA TYR A 75 12.10 18.65 -5.80
C TYR A 75 13.39 19.46 -5.68
N SER A 76 13.50 20.33 -4.67
CA SER A 76 14.74 21.09 -4.44
C SER A 76 14.95 21.47 -2.97
N THR A 77 16.19 21.78 -2.60
CA THR A 77 16.56 22.23 -1.24
C THR A 77 16.81 23.74 -1.16
N SER A 78 15.90 24.58 -1.65
CA SER A 78 16.12 26.03 -1.79
C SER A 78 16.22 26.80 -0.45
N THR A 79 15.55 26.33 0.61
CA THR A 79 15.46 27.01 1.92
C THR A 79 16.03 26.19 3.07
N GLY A 80 16.92 25.24 2.77
CA GLY A 80 17.39 24.25 3.76
C GLY A 80 16.38 23.13 4.03
N HIS A 81 15.15 23.25 3.52
CA HIS A 81 14.13 22.21 3.54
C HIS A 81 14.03 21.53 2.17
N CYS A 82 13.75 20.23 2.16
CA CYS A 82 13.50 19.47 0.95
C CYS A 82 12.01 19.54 0.61
N LEU A 83 11.65 20.34 -0.38
CA LEU A 83 10.26 20.59 -0.75
C LEU A 83 10.08 20.49 -2.27
N ALA A 84 8.84 20.24 -2.70
CA ALA A 84 8.43 20.42 -4.08
C ALA A 84 8.70 21.86 -4.53
N GLN A 85 9.07 22.05 -5.80
CA GLN A 85 9.25 23.38 -6.37
C GLN A 85 7.98 24.23 -6.16
N ALA A 86 8.17 25.44 -5.63
CA ALA A 86 7.08 26.35 -5.31
C ALA A 86 6.24 26.71 -6.55
N GLY A 87 4.97 27.05 -6.30
CA GLY A 87 3.99 27.38 -7.34
C GLY A 87 3.04 26.22 -7.62
N ILE A 88 2.58 26.12 -8.87
CA ILE A 88 1.52 25.17 -9.29
C ILE A 88 1.91 23.72 -9.01
N TYR A 89 3.19 23.38 -9.12
CA TYR A 89 3.66 22.01 -8.92
C TYR A 89 3.49 21.52 -7.48
N ALA A 90 3.79 22.35 -6.47
CA ALA A 90 3.60 21.97 -5.07
C ALA A 90 2.12 21.65 -4.75
N THR A 91 1.20 22.45 -5.30
CA THR A 91 -0.24 22.19 -5.17
C THR A 91 -0.64 20.90 -5.88
N PHE A 92 -0.16 20.69 -7.12
CA PHE A 92 -0.39 19.45 -7.86
C PHE A 92 0.13 18.21 -7.12
N ASP A 93 1.35 18.24 -6.60
CA ASP A 93 1.97 17.11 -5.89
C ASP A 93 1.18 16.74 -4.63
N ASN A 94 0.72 17.74 -3.86
CA ASN A 94 -0.12 17.50 -2.69
C ASN A 94 -1.47 16.85 -3.05
N TYR A 95 -2.15 17.32 -4.10
CA TYR A 95 -3.40 16.71 -4.55
C TYR A 95 -3.18 15.32 -5.13
N PHE A 96 -2.13 15.15 -5.92
CA PHE A 96 -1.74 13.87 -6.50
C PHE A 96 -1.48 12.85 -5.39
N GLU A 97 -0.69 13.19 -4.38
CA GLU A 97 -0.39 12.31 -3.23
C GLU A 97 -1.64 12.06 -2.39
N SER A 98 -2.51 13.06 -2.20
CA SER A 98 -3.79 12.89 -1.49
C SER A 98 -4.68 11.85 -2.17
N VAL A 99 -4.79 11.93 -3.50
CA VAL A 99 -5.65 11.02 -4.28
C VAL A 99 -5.01 9.64 -4.34
N VAL A 100 -3.75 9.55 -4.78
CA VAL A 100 -3.09 8.27 -5.10
C VAL A 100 -2.72 7.51 -3.83
N SER A 101 -2.18 8.19 -2.81
CA SER A 101 -1.73 7.55 -1.58
C SER A 101 -2.78 7.58 -0.47
N GLY A 102 -3.71 8.55 -0.49
CA GLY A 102 -4.73 8.70 0.55
C GLY A 102 -6.08 8.05 0.21
N ILE A 103 -6.67 8.42 -0.93
CA ILE A 103 -8.07 8.09 -1.26
C ILE A 103 -8.19 6.79 -2.06
N CYS A 104 -7.34 6.58 -3.05
CA CYS A 104 -7.39 5.39 -3.90
C CYS A 104 -7.24 4.07 -3.11
N PRO A 105 -6.31 3.95 -2.13
CA PRO A 105 -6.15 2.71 -1.36
C PRO A 105 -7.40 2.22 -0.64
N PRO A 106 -8.07 3.01 0.23
CA PRO A 106 -9.27 2.57 0.91
C PRO A 106 -10.43 2.28 -0.06
N ILE A 107 -10.58 3.04 -1.16
CA ILE A 107 -11.63 2.78 -2.15
C ILE A 107 -11.42 1.42 -2.83
N ILE A 108 -10.21 1.12 -3.29
CA ILE A 108 -9.93 -0.14 -3.98
C ILE A 108 -10.09 -1.32 -3.02
N ILE A 109 -9.61 -1.20 -1.78
CA ILE A 109 -9.79 -2.23 -0.75
C ILE A 109 -11.29 -2.44 -0.46
N LEU A 110 -12.08 -1.37 -0.36
CA LEU A 110 -13.52 -1.46 -0.13
C LEU A 110 -14.23 -2.17 -1.29
N ILE A 111 -13.91 -1.83 -2.54
CA ILE A 111 -14.46 -2.48 -3.74
C ILE A 111 -14.12 -3.97 -3.72
N GLN A 112 -12.88 -4.34 -3.38
CA GLN A 112 -12.46 -5.74 -3.28
C GLN A 112 -13.21 -6.49 -2.17
N THR A 113 -13.38 -5.88 -1.00
CA THR A 113 -14.13 -6.45 0.12
C THR A 113 -15.60 -6.69 -0.25
N ILE A 114 -16.26 -5.70 -0.87
CA ILE A 114 -17.66 -5.82 -1.32
C ILE A 114 -17.78 -6.92 -2.38
N SER A 115 -16.90 -6.92 -3.38
CA SER A 115 -16.91 -7.92 -4.46
C SER A 115 -16.76 -9.34 -3.93
N THR A 116 -15.90 -9.53 -2.94
CA THR A 116 -15.68 -10.84 -2.29
C THR A 116 -16.91 -11.28 -1.48
N ASN A 117 -17.55 -10.35 -0.75
CA ASN A 117 -18.75 -10.66 0.04
C ASN A 117 -19.96 -11.01 -0.84
N VAL A 118 -20.15 -10.32 -1.96
CA VAL A 118 -21.23 -10.60 -2.92
C VAL A 118 -21.09 -12.02 -3.49
N GLU A 119 -19.87 -12.45 -3.79
CA GLU A 119 -19.64 -13.79 -4.33
C GLU A 119 -19.83 -14.88 -3.26
N HIS A 120 -19.46 -14.61 -2.01
CA HIS A 120 -19.65 -15.53 -0.88
C HIS A 120 -21.12 -15.76 -0.53
N ASN A 121 -22.00 -14.76 -0.69
CA ASN A 121 -23.42 -14.87 -0.32
C ASN A 121 -24.27 -15.65 -1.34
N LYS A 122 -23.71 -16.01 -2.50
CA LYS A 122 -24.43 -16.80 -3.50
C LYS A 122 -24.42 -18.29 -3.10
N PRO A 123 -25.58 -18.95 -2.90
CA PRO A 123 -25.64 -20.35 -2.46
C PRO A 123 -24.90 -21.26 -3.44
N THR A 124 -23.96 -22.06 -2.91
CA THR A 124 -23.16 -23.02 -3.69
C THR A 124 -23.35 -24.44 -3.19
N PRO A 125 -23.76 -25.38 -4.06
CA PRO A 125 -23.70 -26.79 -3.74
C PRO A 125 -22.23 -27.30 -3.80
N ASN A 126 -21.79 -27.91 -2.69
CA ASN A 126 -20.76 -28.98 -2.64
C ASN A 126 -19.26 -28.68 -2.90
N LEU A 127 -18.76 -27.44 -2.81
CA LEU A 127 -17.31 -27.18 -2.87
C LEU A 127 -16.74 -26.64 -1.54
N THR A 128 -16.52 -27.55 -0.60
CA THR A 128 -15.90 -27.26 0.72
C THR A 128 -14.49 -26.70 0.62
N PHE A 129 -13.73 -27.00 -0.45
CA PHE A 129 -12.39 -26.46 -0.67
C PHE A 129 -12.41 -24.96 -1.05
N LEU A 130 -13.23 -24.57 -2.03
CA LEU A 130 -13.35 -23.17 -2.45
C LEU A 130 -13.77 -22.28 -1.28
N ARG A 131 -14.74 -22.75 -0.50
CA ARG A 131 -15.23 -22.05 0.70
C ARG A 131 -14.13 -21.78 1.75
N LYS A 132 -13.11 -22.64 1.86
CA LYS A 132 -11.99 -22.42 2.79
C LYS A 132 -11.03 -21.33 2.28
N THR A 133 -10.72 -21.32 0.99
CA THR A 133 -9.87 -20.30 0.35
C THR A 133 -10.56 -18.93 0.40
N ASP A 134 -11.86 -18.89 0.10
CA ASP A 134 -12.66 -17.66 0.13
C ASP A 134 -12.71 -17.06 1.54
N LYS A 135 -12.90 -17.90 2.58
CA LYS A 135 -12.90 -17.43 3.97
C LYS A 135 -11.56 -16.81 4.37
N GLN A 136 -10.43 -17.38 3.92
CA GLN A 136 -9.10 -16.81 4.20
C GLN A 136 -8.92 -15.46 3.49
N LEU A 137 -9.36 -15.35 2.25
CA LEU A 137 -9.33 -14.10 1.48
C LEU A 137 -10.16 -13.00 2.16
N THR A 138 -11.40 -13.30 2.55
CA THR A 138 -12.28 -12.34 3.24
C THR A 138 -11.68 -11.89 4.56
N ILE A 139 -11.13 -12.80 5.38
CA ILE A 139 -10.50 -12.43 6.65
C ILE A 139 -9.29 -11.53 6.43
N MET A 140 -8.47 -11.80 5.41
CA MET A 140 -7.33 -10.95 5.07
C MET A 140 -7.78 -9.54 4.68
N LEU A 141 -8.77 -9.43 3.80
CA LEU A 141 -9.29 -8.15 3.33
C LEU A 141 -9.93 -7.34 4.48
N ILE A 142 -10.62 -8.00 5.42
CA ILE A 142 -11.17 -7.34 6.62
C ILE A 142 -10.04 -6.75 7.47
N TRP A 143 -9.00 -7.53 7.77
CA TRP A 143 -7.85 -7.04 8.55
C TRP A 143 -7.13 -5.89 7.84
N GLN A 144 -6.94 -6.00 6.53
CA GLN A 144 -6.34 -4.92 5.73
C GLN A 144 -7.21 -3.67 5.75
N THR A 145 -8.53 -3.80 5.63
CA THR A 145 -9.46 -2.66 5.75
C THR A 145 -9.34 -1.99 7.12
N PHE A 146 -9.28 -2.79 8.19
CA PHE A 146 -9.16 -2.30 9.55
C PHE A 146 -7.87 -1.52 9.80
N VAL A 147 -6.76 -1.90 9.15
CA VAL A 147 -5.49 -1.16 9.24
C VAL A 147 -5.44 0.02 8.25
N ALA A 148 -6.00 -0.13 7.05
CA ALA A 148 -5.96 0.87 5.99
C ALA A 148 -6.72 2.15 6.35
N ILE A 149 -7.91 2.03 6.94
CA ILE A 149 -8.76 3.17 7.31
C ILE A 149 -8.03 4.16 8.24
N PRO A 150 -7.52 3.74 9.41
CA PRO A 150 -6.80 4.64 10.31
C PRO A 150 -5.44 5.09 9.75
N ALA A 151 -4.84 4.35 8.82
CA ALA A 151 -3.57 4.73 8.20
C ALA A 151 -3.74 5.82 7.12
N PHE A 152 -4.70 5.64 6.21
CA PHE A 152 -4.80 6.46 5.00
C PHE A 152 -5.75 7.65 5.13
N ILE A 153 -6.86 7.53 5.87
CA ILE A 153 -7.83 8.64 6.00
C ILE A 153 -7.20 9.86 6.70
N PRO A 154 -6.53 9.72 7.86
CA PRO A 154 -5.88 10.86 8.51
C PRO A 154 -4.79 11.47 7.62
N TYR A 155 -4.06 10.65 6.87
CA TYR A 155 -3.03 11.11 5.96
C TYR A 155 -3.61 11.92 4.79
N ALA A 156 -4.69 11.45 4.16
CA ALA A 156 -5.39 12.20 3.12
C ALA A 156 -5.94 13.53 3.67
N ALA A 157 -6.56 13.51 4.86
CA ALA A 157 -7.08 14.71 5.51
C ALA A 157 -5.97 15.72 5.82
N LEU A 158 -4.80 15.25 6.28
CA LEU A 158 -3.62 16.09 6.53
C LEU A 158 -3.12 16.77 5.26
N LEU A 159 -3.03 16.05 4.13
CA LEU A 159 -2.55 16.61 2.87
C LEU A 159 -3.52 17.66 2.29
N ILE A 160 -4.84 17.40 2.38
CA ILE A 160 -5.87 18.37 2.01
C ILE A 160 -5.79 19.60 2.91
N TYR A 161 -5.68 19.39 4.24
CA TYR A 161 -5.54 20.47 5.20
C TYR A 161 -4.29 21.33 4.94
N SER A 162 -3.14 20.71 4.67
CA SER A 162 -1.89 21.40 4.34
C SER A 162 -2.05 22.24 3.06
N SER A 163 -2.74 21.70 2.05
CA SER A 163 -3.00 22.40 0.79
C SER A 163 -3.90 23.63 0.97
N ILE A 164 -4.96 23.52 1.78
CA ILE A 164 -5.89 24.63 2.04
C ILE A 164 -5.24 25.69 2.92
N SER A 165 -4.48 25.27 3.93
CA SER A 165 -3.90 26.17 4.94
C SER A 165 -2.55 26.78 4.55
N THR A 166 -2.07 26.54 3.32
CA THR A 166 -0.78 27.05 2.82
C THR A 166 -0.70 28.58 2.89
N ASN A 167 -1.81 29.30 2.65
CA ASN A 167 -1.84 30.76 2.64
C ASN A 167 -2.31 31.38 3.98
N TRP A 168 -2.46 30.57 5.02
CA TRP A 168 -2.96 31.05 6.30
C TRP A 168 -1.79 31.55 7.17
N SER A 169 -1.96 32.72 7.79
CA SER A 169 -1.01 33.21 8.80
C SER A 169 -1.18 32.38 10.07
N LYS A 170 -0.12 31.66 10.49
CA LYS A 170 -0.12 30.81 11.69
C LYS A 170 0.98 31.27 12.65
N SER A 171 0.76 31.13 13.95
CA SER A 171 1.80 31.36 14.96
C SER A 171 2.83 30.22 14.95
N ASP A 172 4.03 30.49 15.45
CA ASP A 172 5.11 29.48 15.51
C ASP A 172 4.73 28.26 16.36
N GLU A 173 4.01 28.48 17.48
CA GLU A 173 3.50 27.42 18.36
C GLU A 173 2.49 26.51 17.65
N TRP A 174 1.62 27.11 16.82
CA TRP A 174 0.66 26.38 16.01
C TRP A 174 1.39 25.52 14.97
N LEU A 175 2.36 26.10 14.27
CA LEU A 175 3.14 25.42 13.23
C LEU A 175 3.97 24.27 13.82
N ALA A 176 4.52 24.43 15.02
CA ALA A 176 5.22 23.37 15.75
C ALA A 176 4.27 22.20 16.07
N SER A 177 3.06 22.50 16.57
CA SER A 177 2.04 21.49 16.88
C SER A 177 1.58 20.74 15.63
N GLU A 178 1.34 21.46 14.53
CA GLU A 178 1.00 20.86 13.23
C GLU A 178 2.08 19.91 12.73
N ASN A 179 3.35 20.29 12.84
CA ASN A 179 4.45 19.42 12.39
C ASN A 179 4.52 18.11 13.17
N ILE A 180 4.27 18.15 14.49
CA ILE A 180 4.21 16.95 15.34
C ILE A 180 3.04 16.04 14.92
N VAL A 181 1.85 16.63 14.73
CA VAL A 181 0.66 15.89 14.28
C VAL A 181 0.89 15.31 12.88
N ALA A 182 1.47 16.09 11.98
CA ALA A 182 1.76 15.68 10.61
C ALA A 182 2.74 14.49 10.57
N GLU A 183 3.81 14.55 11.35
CA GLU A 183 4.78 13.45 11.45
C GLU A 183 4.14 12.19 12.07
N THR A 184 3.31 12.36 13.11
CA THR A 184 2.59 11.25 13.74
C THR A 184 1.67 10.54 12.75
N ILE A 185 0.89 11.32 11.97
CA ILE A 185 0.01 10.79 10.92
C ILE A 185 0.82 10.11 9.80
N ARG A 186 1.97 10.67 9.42
CA ARG A 186 2.87 10.08 8.42
C ARG A 186 3.42 8.73 8.91
N LEU A 187 3.87 8.65 10.15
CA LEU A 187 4.31 7.38 10.76
C LEU A 187 3.16 6.37 10.83
N LEU A 188 1.94 6.82 11.16
CA LEU A 188 0.75 5.98 11.15
C LEU A 188 0.48 5.40 9.75
N SER A 189 0.65 6.19 8.69
CA SER A 189 0.47 5.70 7.32
C SER A 189 1.44 4.55 6.96
N TYR A 190 2.68 4.60 7.45
CA TYR A 190 3.66 3.54 7.22
C TYR A 190 3.33 2.22 7.94
N THR A 191 2.50 2.26 8.98
CA THR A 191 2.05 1.03 9.67
C THR A 191 1.27 0.11 8.75
N PHE A 192 0.56 0.65 7.75
CA PHE A 192 -0.13 -0.18 6.77
C PHE A 192 0.84 -1.08 5.99
N PHE A 193 1.97 -0.53 5.54
CA PHE A 193 2.94 -1.29 4.76
C PHE A 193 3.71 -2.30 5.63
N SER A 194 4.09 -1.92 6.85
CA SER A 194 4.80 -2.82 7.76
C SER A 194 3.93 -3.98 8.24
N THR A 195 2.62 -3.77 8.39
CA THR A 195 1.68 -4.80 8.86
C THR A 195 1.28 -5.81 7.80
N GLN A 196 1.44 -5.52 6.50
CA GLN A 196 1.03 -6.42 5.41
C GLN A 196 1.61 -7.83 5.56
N PHE A 197 2.90 -7.93 5.89
CA PHE A 197 3.55 -9.22 6.11
C PHE A 197 2.88 -10.02 7.23
N TYR A 198 2.58 -9.36 8.35
CA TYR A 198 1.93 -10.00 9.50
C TYR A 198 0.48 -10.40 9.19
N VAL A 199 -0.26 -9.55 8.48
CA VAL A 199 -1.64 -9.85 8.06
C VAL A 199 -1.66 -11.06 7.12
N LEU A 200 -0.70 -11.17 6.20
CA LEU A 200 -0.55 -12.33 5.31
C LEU A 200 -0.25 -13.61 6.09
N ILE A 201 0.64 -13.55 7.09
CA ILE A 201 0.93 -14.69 7.96
C ILE A 201 -0.30 -15.08 8.77
N ILE A 202 -0.97 -14.15 9.44
CA ILE A 202 -2.11 -14.46 10.32
C ILE A 202 -3.27 -15.07 9.51
N SER A 203 -3.52 -14.55 8.30
CA SER A 203 -4.65 -14.99 7.46
C SER A 203 -4.45 -16.37 6.82
N SER A 204 -3.23 -16.70 6.36
CA SER A 204 -3.00 -17.96 5.63
C SER A 204 -2.48 -19.08 6.52
N HIS A 205 -3.28 -20.15 6.67
CA HIS A 205 -2.84 -21.36 7.37
C HIS A 205 -1.64 -22.04 6.68
N GLY A 206 -1.60 -22.00 5.34
CA GLY A 206 -0.51 -22.58 4.56
C GLY A 206 0.82 -21.88 4.82
N ILE A 207 0.81 -20.54 4.80
CA ILE A 207 1.99 -19.72 5.11
C ILE A 207 2.45 -19.96 6.55
N ARG A 208 1.53 -19.98 7.53
CA ARG A 208 1.89 -20.26 8.93
C ARG A 208 2.62 -21.59 9.08
N LYS A 209 2.11 -22.65 8.45
CA LYS A 209 2.74 -23.97 8.49
C LYS A 209 4.13 -23.95 7.86
N GLN A 210 4.31 -23.27 6.72
CA GLN A 210 5.62 -23.15 6.08
C GLN A 210 6.61 -22.36 6.92
N VAL A 211 6.21 -21.21 7.47
CA VAL A 211 7.05 -20.39 8.35
C VAL A 211 7.45 -21.17 9.59
N LEU A 212 6.50 -21.84 10.25
CA LEU A 212 6.77 -22.68 11.41
C LEU A 212 7.75 -23.81 11.07
N ASN A 213 7.58 -24.47 9.92
CA ASN A 213 8.50 -25.52 9.47
C ASN A 213 9.93 -24.99 9.24
N ILE A 214 10.10 -23.76 8.77
CA ILE A 214 11.42 -23.13 8.61
C ILE A 214 12.08 -22.94 9.98
N PHE A 215 11.33 -22.47 10.99
CA PHE A 215 11.84 -22.31 12.36
C PHE A 215 12.17 -23.65 13.02
N ILE A 216 11.27 -24.64 12.93
CA ILE A 216 11.50 -25.98 13.48
C ILE A 216 12.73 -26.62 12.84
N LYS A 217 12.85 -26.58 11.50
CA LYS A 217 13.98 -27.18 10.77
C LYS A 217 15.32 -26.50 11.12
N ARG A 218 15.33 -25.18 11.35
CA ARG A 218 16.53 -24.48 11.86
C ARG A 218 16.90 -24.92 13.27
N TYR A 219 15.92 -25.15 14.14
CA TYR A 219 16.15 -25.62 15.50
C TYR A 219 16.69 -27.07 15.54
N THR A 220 16.30 -27.92 14.59
CA THR A 220 16.79 -29.32 14.53
C THR A 220 18.22 -29.45 14.01
N ILE A 221 18.73 -28.47 13.25
CA ILE A 221 20.06 -28.50 12.63
C ILE A 221 21.15 -27.94 13.56
N HIS A 222 20.78 -27.16 14.57
CA HIS A 222 21.67 -26.73 15.65
C HIS A 222 21.24 -27.34 16.99
N PRO A 223 21.43 -28.66 17.21
CA PRO A 223 21.44 -29.18 18.56
C PRO A 223 22.64 -28.54 19.27
N THR A 224 22.35 -27.76 20.31
CA THR A 224 23.33 -27.19 21.24
C THR A 224 24.21 -28.31 21.80
N THR A 225 25.47 -28.37 21.37
CA THR A 225 26.57 -28.95 22.13
C THR A 225 27.03 -27.96 23.19
#